data_AF-A0A225UPS9-F1
#
_entry.id   AF-A0A225UPS9-F1
#
_cell.length_a   1.000
_cell.length_b   1.000
_cell.length_c   1.000
_cell.angle_alpha   90.00
_cell.angle_beta   90.00
_cell.angle_gamma   90.00
#
_symmetry.space_group_name_H-M   'P 1'
#
loop_
_entity.id
_entity.type
_entity.pdbx_description
1 polymer ?
#
loop_
_entity_poly.entity_id
_entity_poly.type
_entity_poly.pdbx_seq_one_letter_code
_entity_poly.pdbx_strand_id
1 'polypeptide(L)'
;MIDFKTQIDFMRAVMAPDVIYDTVAGVRALVQNWQRVTATHPDIDISLVRLEQRSDDSVVTTVKVLTTISEDTMRYAFPHLVDGNTFSLIAQKLLGCQLEIEGVLQMTLDASEGRVVSLQSRANKMMEMLRILGSLEEVASVFDSAYIDPEWRALVH
;
A
#
# COMPACT_ATOMS: atom_id res chain seq x y z
N MET A 1 -17.04 -6.29 7.89
CA MET A 1 -16.07 -6.53 6.80
C MET A 1 -16.87 -6.99 5.58
N ILE A 2 -16.67 -6.38 4.41
CA ILE A 2 -17.31 -6.81 3.15
C ILE A 2 -16.72 -8.18 2.78
N ASP A 3 -17.54 -9.15 2.37
CA ASP A 3 -17.04 -10.47 2.01
C ASP A 3 -16.26 -10.47 0.69
N PHE A 4 -15.38 -11.46 0.50
CA PHE A 4 -14.48 -11.55 -0.65
C PHE A 4 -15.21 -11.57 -2.00
N LYS A 5 -16.39 -12.20 -2.07
CA LYS A 5 -17.17 -12.27 -3.31
C LYS A 5 -17.69 -10.88 -3.67
N THR A 6 -18.24 -10.16 -2.70
CA THR A 6 -18.72 -8.78 -2.90
C THR A 6 -17.60 -7.84 -3.34
N GLN A 7 -16.39 -7.96 -2.77
CA GLN A 7 -15.22 -7.17 -3.21
C GLN A 7 -14.84 -7.48 -4.68
N ILE A 8 -14.78 -8.76 -5.05
CA ILE A 8 -14.47 -9.19 -6.42
C ILE A 8 -15.52 -8.69 -7.41
N ASP A 9 -16.80 -8.82 -7.08
CA ASP A 9 -17.90 -8.42 -7.97
C ASP A 9 -17.89 -6.91 -8.20
N PHE A 10 -17.63 -6.10 -7.15
CA PHE A 10 -17.43 -4.67 -7.29
C PHE A 10 -16.24 -4.34 -8.21
N MET A 11 -15.07 -4.96 -7.98
CA MET A 11 -13.89 -4.69 -8.79
C MET A 11 -14.08 -5.09 -10.26
N ARG A 12 -14.79 -6.18 -10.54
CA ARG A 12 -15.14 -6.59 -11.92
C ARG A 12 -16.12 -5.65 -12.61
N ALA A 13 -16.94 -4.92 -11.86
CA ALA A 13 -17.86 -3.95 -12.43
C ALA A 13 -17.12 -2.69 -12.92
N VAL A 14 -16.05 -2.30 -12.23
CA VAL A 14 -15.34 -1.02 -12.47
C VAL A 14 -13.96 -1.18 -13.14
N MET A 15 -13.38 -2.37 -13.15
CA MET A 15 -12.06 -2.64 -13.73
C MET A 15 -12.14 -3.67 -14.85
N ALA A 16 -11.22 -3.54 -15.82
CA ALA A 16 -11.01 -4.55 -16.84
C ALA A 16 -10.53 -5.88 -16.20
N PRO A 17 -10.86 -7.05 -16.78
CA PRO A 17 -10.45 -8.34 -16.22
C PRO A 17 -8.92 -8.50 -16.03
N ASP A 18 -8.15 -7.89 -16.92
CA ASP A 18 -6.69 -7.87 -17.01
C ASP A 18 -6.06 -6.58 -16.48
N VAL A 19 -6.80 -5.81 -15.66
CA VAL A 19 -6.32 -4.58 -15.03
C VAL A 19 -4.95 -4.76 -14.36
N ILE A 20 -4.07 -3.77 -14.53
CA ILE A 20 -2.75 -3.76 -13.94
C ILE A 20 -2.70 -2.73 -12.80
N TYR A 21 -2.28 -3.13 -11.60
CA TYR A 21 -1.96 -2.24 -10.49
C TYR A 21 -0.48 -2.37 -10.13
N ASP A 22 0.33 -1.37 -10.50
CA ASP A 22 1.79 -1.42 -10.41
C ASP A 22 2.36 -2.71 -11.04
N THR A 23 2.69 -3.72 -10.21
CA THR A 23 3.21 -5.03 -10.65
C THR A 23 2.20 -6.18 -10.55
N VAL A 24 0.98 -5.90 -10.07
CA VAL A 24 -0.10 -6.87 -9.84
C VAL A 24 -1.07 -6.86 -11.02
N ALA A 25 -1.31 -8.03 -11.63
CA ALA A 25 -2.19 -8.15 -12.79
C ALA A 25 -3.46 -8.96 -12.50
N GLY A 26 -4.61 -8.42 -12.91
CA GLY A 26 -5.92 -9.03 -12.87
C GLY A 26 -6.67 -8.86 -11.54
N VAL A 27 -8.00 -8.69 -11.63
CA VAL A 27 -8.87 -8.33 -10.50
C VAL A 27 -8.67 -9.21 -9.25
N ARG A 28 -8.53 -10.53 -9.44
CA ARG A 28 -8.33 -11.45 -8.31
C ARG A 28 -7.04 -11.17 -7.55
N ALA A 29 -5.95 -10.89 -8.27
CA ALA A 29 -4.67 -10.59 -7.65
C ALA A 29 -4.71 -9.24 -6.91
N LEU A 30 -5.44 -8.25 -7.44
CA LEU A 30 -5.65 -6.98 -6.73
C LEU A 30 -6.41 -7.17 -5.41
N VAL A 31 -7.51 -7.93 -5.39
CA VAL A 31 -8.25 -8.18 -4.14
C VAL A 31 -7.38 -8.92 -3.12
N GLN A 32 -6.62 -9.92 -3.56
CA GLN A 32 -5.68 -10.63 -2.67
C GLN A 32 -4.58 -9.71 -2.13
N ASN A 33 -4.05 -8.81 -2.96
CA ASN A 33 -3.10 -7.79 -2.53
C ASN A 33 -3.73 -6.86 -1.49
N TRP A 34 -4.95 -6.37 -1.75
CA TRP A 34 -5.69 -5.52 -0.82
C TRP A 34 -5.95 -6.20 0.53
N GLN A 35 -6.30 -7.49 0.53
CA GLN A 35 -6.47 -8.27 1.76
C GLN A 35 -5.18 -8.29 2.60
N ARG A 36 -4.02 -8.50 1.97
CA ARG A 36 -2.71 -8.48 2.67
C ARG A 36 -2.41 -7.10 3.25
N VAL A 37 -2.69 -6.03 2.50
CA VAL A 37 -2.54 -4.65 2.98
C VAL A 37 -3.40 -4.43 4.22
N THR A 38 -4.69 -4.78 4.17
CA THR A 38 -5.60 -4.57 5.31
C THR A 38 -5.34 -5.50 6.50
N ALA A 39 -4.68 -6.65 6.29
CA ALA A 39 -4.26 -7.53 7.38
C ALA A 39 -3.04 -6.97 8.14
N THR A 40 -2.15 -6.28 7.44
CA THR A 40 -0.97 -5.63 8.04
C THR A 40 -1.27 -4.23 8.56
N HIS A 41 -2.30 -3.58 8.02
CA HIS A 41 -2.73 -2.23 8.33
C HIS A 41 -4.25 -2.20 8.56
N PRO A 42 -4.74 -2.78 9.67
CA PRO A 42 -6.18 -2.89 9.92
C PRO A 42 -6.85 -1.53 10.15
N ASP A 43 -6.08 -0.50 10.50
CA ASP A 43 -6.52 0.87 10.71
C ASP A 43 -6.31 1.78 9.48
N ILE A 44 -5.97 1.20 8.33
CA ILE A 44 -5.70 1.97 7.12
C ILE A 44 -6.92 2.83 6.73
N ASP A 45 -6.69 4.14 6.66
CA ASP A 45 -7.66 5.12 6.19
C ASP A 45 -7.11 5.82 4.96
N ILE A 46 -7.90 5.86 3.88
CA ILE A 46 -7.52 6.47 2.60
C ILE A 46 -8.53 7.55 2.28
N SER A 47 -8.06 8.79 2.27
CA SER A 47 -8.89 9.96 1.98
C SER A 47 -8.52 10.56 0.62
N LEU A 48 -9.56 10.88 -0.16
CA LEU A 48 -9.42 11.60 -1.42
C LEU A 48 -9.11 13.07 -1.12
N VAL A 49 -7.95 13.55 -1.58
CA VAL A 49 -7.56 14.97 -1.45
C VAL A 49 -7.92 15.72 -2.73
N ARG A 50 -7.62 15.14 -3.89
CA ARG A 50 -7.86 15.79 -5.19
C ARG A 50 -8.10 14.76 -6.27
N LEU A 51 -9.02 15.07 -7.18
CA LEU A 51 -9.30 14.28 -8.39
C LEU A 51 -9.17 15.19 -9.61
N GLU A 52 -8.33 14.81 -10.56
CA GLU A 52 -8.06 15.59 -11.78
C GLU A 52 -8.15 14.71 -13.01
N GLN A 53 -9.02 15.06 -13.95
CA GLN A 53 -9.01 14.46 -15.28
C GLN A 53 -7.85 15.07 -16.09
N ARG A 54 -6.94 14.23 -16.58
CA ARG A 54 -5.79 14.65 -17.40
C ARG A 54 -6.08 14.55 -18.89
N SER A 55 -6.86 13.56 -19.27
CA SER A 55 -7.37 13.30 -20.63
C SER A 55 -8.66 12.49 -20.54
N ASP A 56 -9.28 12.20 -21.68
CA ASP A 56 -10.52 11.40 -21.74
C ASP A 56 -10.35 10.00 -21.12
N ASP A 57 -9.13 9.46 -21.15
CA ASP A 57 -8.75 8.13 -20.68
C ASP A 57 -7.86 8.14 -19.42
N SER A 58 -7.59 9.30 -18.80
CA SER A 58 -6.64 9.40 -17.69
C SER A 58 -7.15 10.28 -16.56
N VAL A 59 -7.12 9.72 -15.35
CA VAL A 59 -7.49 10.40 -14.11
C VAL A 59 -6.35 10.28 -13.11
N VAL A 60 -5.94 11.42 -12.56
CA VAL A 60 -4.94 11.48 -11.49
C VAL A 60 -5.63 11.83 -10.19
N THR A 61 -5.35 11.02 -9.17
CA THR A 61 -5.94 11.15 -7.84
C THR A 61 -4.84 11.40 -6.83
N THR A 62 -4.94 12.47 -6.06
CA THR A 62 -4.11 12.68 -4.87
C THR A 62 -4.87 12.16 -3.66
N VAL A 63 -4.20 11.33 -2.88
CA VAL A 63 -4.75 10.71 -1.67
C VAL A 63 -3.86 10.99 -0.47
N LYS A 64 -4.47 11.01 0.71
CA LYS A 64 -3.75 10.95 1.98
C LYS A 64 -4.12 9.63 2.65
N VAL A 65 -3.09 8.87 3.01
CA VAL A 65 -3.20 7.56 3.66
C VAL A 65 -2.71 7.70 5.09
N LEU A 66 -3.52 7.26 6.04
CA LEU A 66 -3.19 7.19 7.46
C LEU A 66 -3.20 5.73 7.89
N THR A 67 -2.17 5.31 8.61
CA THR A 67 -2.12 3.97 9.22
C THR A 67 -1.10 3.93 10.34
N THR A 68 -1.23 2.99 11.26
CA THR A 68 -0.28 2.78 12.36
C THR A 68 0.63 1.60 12.06
N ILE A 69 1.93 1.72 12.36
CA ILE A 69 2.83 0.57 12.36
C ILE A 69 2.48 -0.31 13.56
N SER A 70 1.73 -1.38 13.31
CA SER A 70 1.23 -2.30 14.33
C SER A 70 2.22 -3.43 14.62
N GLU A 71 1.94 -4.25 15.63
CA GLU A 71 2.70 -5.48 15.84
C GLU A 71 2.56 -6.45 14.65
N ASP A 72 1.40 -6.48 14.00
CA ASP A 72 1.19 -7.28 12.79
C ASP A 72 2.05 -6.75 11.64
N THR A 73 2.13 -5.43 11.47
CA THR A 73 3.07 -4.81 10.52
C THR A 73 4.50 -5.30 10.81
N MET A 74 4.94 -5.29 12.07
CA MET A 74 6.27 -5.79 12.43
C MET A 74 6.46 -7.26 12.08
N ARG A 75 5.52 -8.12 12.47
CA ARG A 75 5.63 -9.57 12.25
C ARG A 75 5.59 -9.97 10.78
N TYR A 76 4.79 -9.28 9.97
CA TYR A 76 4.59 -9.66 8.56
C TYR A 76 5.51 -8.90 7.60
N ALA A 77 5.86 -7.64 7.89
CA ALA A 77 6.68 -6.82 7.00
C ALA A 77 8.15 -6.77 7.44
N PHE A 78 8.44 -6.83 8.74
CA PHE A 78 9.79 -6.72 9.30
C PHE A 78 10.13 -7.86 10.27
N PRO A 79 9.93 -9.13 9.89
CA PRO A 79 10.04 -10.26 10.82
C PRO A 79 11.42 -10.37 11.48
N HIS A 80 12.48 -9.93 10.81
CA HIS A 80 13.85 -9.91 11.33
C HIS A 80 14.05 -8.96 12.53
N LEU A 81 13.12 -8.02 12.76
CA LEU A 81 13.15 -7.12 13.91
C LEU A 81 12.41 -7.67 15.13
N VAL A 82 11.85 -8.88 15.02
CA VAL A 82 11.04 -9.54 16.05
C VAL A 82 11.67 -10.89 16.42
N ASP A 83 11.94 -11.08 17.71
CA ASP A 83 12.37 -12.37 18.28
C ASP A 83 11.30 -12.87 19.26
N GLY A 84 10.43 -13.75 18.76
CA GLY A 84 9.25 -14.22 19.49
C GLY A 84 8.30 -13.06 19.85
N ASN A 85 8.31 -12.66 21.12
CA ASN A 85 7.53 -11.52 21.64
C ASN A 85 8.40 -10.28 21.93
N THR A 86 9.67 -10.32 21.58
CA THR A 86 10.62 -9.23 21.83
C THR A 86 10.86 -8.45 20.55
N PHE A 87 10.73 -7.13 20.61
CA PHE A 87 11.02 -6.22 19.50
C PHE A 87 12.42 -5.64 19.67
N SER A 88 13.20 -5.55 18.58
CA SER A 88 14.47 -4.82 18.56
C SER A 88 14.29 -3.34 18.92
N LEU A 89 15.36 -2.64 19.29
CA LEU A 89 15.30 -1.21 19.63
C LEU A 89 14.73 -0.36 18.50
N ILE A 90 15.05 -0.68 17.24
CA ILE A 90 14.54 0.05 16.08
C ILE A 90 13.07 -0.26 15.80
N ALA A 91 12.63 -1.51 16.01
CA ALA A 91 11.20 -1.84 15.95
C ALA A 91 10.41 -1.12 17.05
N GLN A 92 10.96 -1.00 18.27
CA GLN A 92 10.30 -0.25 19.34
C GLN A 92 10.13 1.24 19.02
N LYS A 93 11.05 1.84 18.26
CA LYS A 93 10.89 3.23 17.77
C LYS A 93 9.73 3.37 16.78
N LEU A 94 9.49 2.36 15.96
CA LEU A 94 8.48 2.38 14.91
C LEU A 94 7.10 1.96 15.42
N LEU A 95 7.04 1.01 16.37
CA LEU A 95 5.80 0.42 16.85
C LEU A 95 4.86 1.48 17.44
N GLY A 96 3.61 1.48 16.98
CA GLY A 96 2.60 2.46 17.39
C GLY A 96 2.75 3.84 16.74
N CYS A 97 3.76 4.07 15.89
CA CYS A 97 3.87 5.31 15.15
C CYS A 97 2.85 5.37 14.03
N GLN A 98 2.19 6.52 13.91
CA GLN A 98 1.29 6.81 12.78
C GLN A 98 2.10 7.29 11.58
N LEU A 99 1.82 6.68 10.43
CA LEU A 99 2.29 7.10 9.11
C LEU A 99 1.23 7.98 8.47
N GLU A 100 1.66 9.16 8.02
CA GLU A 100 0.85 10.07 7.23
C GLU A 100 1.45 10.17 5.83
N ILE A 101 0.89 9.42 4.89
CA ILE A 101 1.49 9.24 3.58
C ILE A 101 0.67 10.00 2.54
N GLU A 102 1.29 10.98 1.88
CA GLU A 102 0.74 11.54 0.65
C GLU A 102 1.06 10.62 -0.53
N GLY A 103 0.03 10.31 -1.30
CA GLY A 103 0.10 9.43 -2.46
C GLY A 103 -0.57 10.03 -3.69
N VAL A 104 -0.11 9.59 -4.84
CA VAL A 104 -0.73 9.85 -6.14
C VAL A 104 -1.05 8.51 -6.80
N LEU A 105 -2.30 8.36 -7.23
CA LEU A 105 -2.80 7.24 -8.00
C LEU A 105 -3.18 7.74 -9.39
N GLN A 106 -2.49 7.23 -10.41
CA GLN A 106 -2.83 7.47 -11.81
C GLN A 106 -3.64 6.30 -12.33
N MET A 107 -4.84 6.59 -12.83
CA MET A 107 -5.77 5.61 -13.40
C MET A 107 -5.90 5.86 -14.90
N THR A 108 -5.79 4.79 -15.67
CA THR A 108 -6.12 4.78 -17.09
C THR A 108 -7.43 4.03 -17.29
N LEU A 109 -8.33 4.61 -18.07
CA LEU A 109 -9.64 4.05 -18.38
C LEU A 109 -9.69 3.59 -19.84
N ASP A 110 -10.42 2.51 -20.10
CA ASP A 110 -10.83 2.12 -21.44
C ASP A 110 -11.86 3.13 -21.96
N ALA A 111 -11.57 3.78 -23.09
CA ALA A 111 -12.46 4.76 -23.72
C ALA A 111 -13.80 4.16 -24.21
N SER A 112 -13.88 2.84 -24.41
CA SER A 112 -15.05 2.15 -24.92
C SER A 112 -16.01 1.68 -23.81
N GLU A 113 -15.49 1.14 -22.71
CA GLU A 113 -16.28 0.58 -21.62
C GLU A 113 -16.25 1.43 -20.33
N GLY A 114 -15.41 2.47 -20.27
CA GLY A 114 -15.23 3.31 -19.08
C GLY A 114 -14.62 2.58 -17.88
N ARG A 115 -13.99 1.41 -18.11
CA ARG A 115 -13.39 0.57 -17.06
C ARG A 115 -11.95 0.93 -16.82
N VAL A 116 -11.47 0.77 -15.59
CA VAL A 116 -10.05 0.98 -15.26
C VAL A 116 -9.22 -0.17 -15.83
N VAL A 117 -8.24 0.16 -16.67
CA VAL A 117 -7.30 -0.81 -17.28
C VAL A 117 -5.93 -0.79 -16.61
N SER A 118 -5.55 0.34 -16.00
CA SER A 118 -4.26 0.46 -15.31
C SER A 118 -4.37 1.42 -14.13
N LEU A 119 -3.66 1.09 -13.05
CA LEU A 119 -3.46 1.90 -11.87
C LEU A 119 -1.96 1.94 -11.55
N GLN A 120 -1.40 3.13 -11.38
CA GLN A 120 -0.03 3.32 -10.94
C GLN A 120 -0.01 4.15 -9.67
N SER A 121 0.64 3.65 -8.62
CA SER A 121 0.73 4.35 -7.35
C SER A 121 2.15 4.85 -7.09
N ARG A 122 2.23 6.07 -6.56
CA ARG A 122 3.46 6.69 -6.05
C ARG A 122 3.15 7.28 -4.69
N ALA A 123 3.96 6.99 -3.68
CA ALA A 123 3.73 7.49 -2.35
C ALA A 123 5.06 7.69 -1.62
N ASN A 124 5.19 8.76 -0.85
CA ASN A 124 6.46 9.10 -0.20
C ASN A 124 6.66 8.32 1.12
N LYS A 125 6.52 6.99 1.08
CA LYS A 125 6.55 6.14 2.29
C LYS A 125 7.91 6.15 3.00
N MET A 126 8.98 6.17 2.21
CA MET A 126 10.36 6.32 2.69
C MET A 126 10.57 7.60 3.50
N MET A 127 9.92 8.71 3.12
CA MET A 127 10.04 9.97 3.85
C MET A 127 9.39 9.90 5.23
N GLU A 128 8.28 9.17 5.38
CA GLU A 128 7.66 8.95 6.69
C GLU A 128 8.54 8.08 7.60
N MET A 129 9.19 7.06 7.05
CA MET A 129 10.17 6.26 7.81
C MET A 129 11.35 7.11 8.27
N LEU A 130 11.88 7.96 7.39
CA LEU A 130 12.96 8.88 7.72
C LEU A 130 12.54 9.90 8.79
N ARG A 131 11.30 10.39 8.75
CA ARG A 131 10.75 11.30 9.77
C ARG A 131 10.71 10.65 11.16
N ILE A 132 10.35 9.36 11.24
CA ILE A 132 10.26 8.63 12.50
C ILE A 132 11.64 8.26 13.04
N LEU A 133 12.52 7.74 12.18
CA LEU A 133 13.83 7.23 12.58
C LEU A 133 14.91 8.31 12.66
N GLY A 134 14.76 9.40 11.92
CA GLY A 134 15.68 10.54 11.93
C GLY A 134 17.02 10.31 11.20
N SER A 135 17.25 9.13 10.61
CA SER A 135 18.45 8.86 9.82
C SER A 135 18.20 7.86 8.69
N LEU A 136 18.86 8.07 7.55
CA LEU A 136 18.81 7.15 6.41
C LEU A 136 19.48 5.80 6.72
N GLU A 137 20.46 5.77 7.62
CA GLU A 137 21.13 4.54 8.06
C GLU A 137 20.16 3.63 8.80
N GLU A 138 19.40 4.17 9.76
CA GLU A 138 18.36 3.41 10.46
C GLU A 138 17.28 2.94 9.48
N VAL A 139 16.85 3.80 8.56
CA VAL A 139 15.86 3.39 7.55
C VAL A 139 16.39 2.25 6.68
N ALA A 140 17.62 2.35 6.18
CA ALA A 140 18.24 1.27 5.40
C ALA A 140 18.29 -0.04 6.19
N SER A 141 18.66 0.02 7.48
CA SER A 141 18.73 -1.17 8.34
C SER A 141 17.38 -1.86 8.54
N VAL A 142 16.27 -1.10 8.56
CA VAL A 142 14.91 -1.67 8.66
C VAL A 142 14.52 -2.43 7.39
N PHE A 143 15.00 -2.00 6.23
CA PHE A 143 14.66 -2.62 4.94
C PHE A 143 15.65 -3.70 4.48
N ASP A 144 16.81 -3.86 5.13
CA ASP A 144 17.88 -4.79 4.71
C ASP A 144 17.41 -6.27 4.67
N SER A 145 16.47 -6.66 5.53
CA SER A 145 15.89 -8.00 5.57
C SER A 145 14.36 -7.98 5.67
N ALA A 146 13.74 -6.90 5.18
CA ALA A 146 12.29 -6.75 5.19
C ALA A 146 11.61 -7.66 4.15
N TYR A 147 10.35 -7.98 4.41
CA TYR A 147 9.48 -8.66 3.46
C TYR A 147 8.77 -7.70 2.50
N ILE A 148 9.06 -6.41 2.65
CA ILE A 148 8.58 -5.34 1.80
C ILE A 148 9.73 -4.46 1.34
N ASP A 149 9.58 -3.81 0.19
CA ASP A 149 10.49 -2.76 -0.26
C ASP A 149 10.17 -1.40 0.42
N PRO A 150 11.02 -0.38 0.26
CA PRO A 150 10.73 1.01 0.66
C PRO A 150 9.41 1.61 0.18
N GLU A 151 8.88 1.11 -0.94
CA GLU A 151 7.59 1.48 -1.49
C GLU A 151 6.46 0.61 -0.92
N TRP A 152 6.75 -0.17 0.13
CA TRP A 152 5.85 -1.09 0.82
C TRP A 152 5.19 -2.13 -0.09
N ARG A 153 5.89 -2.52 -1.14
CA ARG A 153 5.50 -3.63 -2.00
C ARG A 153 6.05 -4.91 -1.42
N ALA A 154 5.21 -5.94 -1.35
CA ALA A 154 5.64 -7.26 -0.92
C ALA A 154 6.76 -7.78 -1.84
N LEU A 155 7.87 -8.16 -1.23
CA LEU A 155 8.95 -8.86 -1.91
C LEU A 155 8.57 -10.34 -2.03
N VAL A 156 8.82 -10.94 -3.19
CA VAL A 156 8.64 -12.37 -3.39
C VAL A 156 9.80 -13.06 -2.66
N HIS A 157 9.50 -13.63 -1.49
CA HIS A 157 10.40 -14.49 -0.73
C HIS A 157 9.99 -15.95 -0.89
#